data_AF-A0A5S5DQF8-F1
#
_entry.id   AF-A0A5S5DQF8-F1
#
_cell.length_a   1.000
_cell.length_b   1.000
_cell.length_c   1.000
_cell.angle_alpha   90.00
_cell.angle_beta   90.00
_cell.angle_gamma   90.00
#
_symmetry.space_group_name_H-M   'P 1'
#
loop_
_entity.id
_entity.type
_entity.pdbx_description
1 polymer ?
#
loop_
_entity_poly.entity_id
_entity_poly.type
_entity_poly.pdbx_seq_one_letter_code
_entity_poly.pdbx_strand_id
1 'polypeptide(L)'
;MDEKTQKRIKIMNSVLVKMEDIKNSQKSLIQKIGVVEVQLFDIQSKDLDKELDKVMQRASGTLDIIKQATEAFEMKRNRLENES
;
A
#
# COMPACT_ATOMS: atom_id res chain seq x y z
N MET A 1 -14.42 28.01 -4.08
CA MET A 1 -13.12 27.55 -3.59
C MET A 1 -12.01 28.59 -3.75
N ASP A 2 -11.42 29.05 -2.64
CA ASP A 2 -10.30 30.00 -2.60
C ASP A 2 -8.93 29.38 -2.97
N GLU A 3 -7.93 30.23 -3.24
CA GLU A 3 -6.58 29.81 -3.67
C GLU A 3 -5.86 28.92 -2.64
N LYS A 4 -6.03 29.19 -1.33
CA LYS A 4 -5.40 28.40 -0.26
C LYS A 4 -6.00 27.00 -0.24
N THR A 5 -7.29 26.87 -0.47
CA THR A 5 -7.98 25.59 -0.55
C THR A 5 -7.55 24.78 -1.77
N GLN A 6 -7.45 25.42 -2.94
CA GLN A 6 -6.91 24.77 -4.15
C GLN A 6 -5.49 24.23 -3.94
N LYS A 7 -4.62 25.03 -3.30
CA LYS A 7 -3.26 24.60 -2.96
C LYS A 7 -3.24 23.38 -2.04
N ARG A 8 -4.12 23.33 -1.05
CA ARG A 8 -4.25 22.17 -0.14
C ARG A 8 -4.69 20.91 -0.89
N ILE A 9 -5.71 21.00 -1.75
CA ILE A 9 -6.18 19.86 -2.56
C ILE A 9 -5.06 19.34 -3.46
N LYS A 10 -4.30 20.23 -4.12
CA LYS A 10 -3.14 19.85 -4.95
C LYS A 10 -2.09 19.05 -4.16
N ILE A 11 -1.78 19.48 -2.94
CA ILE A 11 -0.85 18.75 -2.06
C ILE A 11 -1.44 17.39 -1.69
N MET A 12 -2.72 17.33 -1.31
CA MET A 12 -3.39 16.07 -0.97
C MET A 12 -3.39 15.07 -2.14
N ASN A 13 -3.61 15.54 -3.36
CA ASN A 13 -3.51 14.71 -4.57
C ASN A 13 -2.09 14.15 -4.75
N SER A 14 -1.06 14.97 -4.54
CA SER A 14 0.33 14.50 -4.59
C SER A 14 0.65 13.46 -3.52
N VAL A 15 0.06 13.58 -2.32
CA VAL A 15 0.19 12.58 -1.26
C VAL A 15 -0.49 11.28 -1.67
N LEU A 16 -1.71 11.34 -2.22
CA LEU A 16 -2.46 10.16 -2.67
C LEU A 16 -1.71 9.37 -3.75
N VAL A 17 -1.06 10.05 -4.69
CA VAL A 17 -0.19 9.38 -5.68
C VAL A 17 0.91 8.58 -4.99
N LYS A 18 1.56 9.14 -3.95
CA LYS A 18 2.61 8.42 -3.21
C LYS A 18 2.07 7.27 -2.37
N MET A 19 0.88 7.41 -1.80
CA MET A 19 0.19 6.31 -1.11
C MET A 19 -0.13 5.16 -2.07
N GLU A 20 -0.53 5.47 -3.29
CA GLU A 20 -0.75 4.47 -4.35
C GLU A 20 0.55 3.76 -4.76
N ASP A 21 1.65 4.52 -4.92
CA ASP A 21 2.98 3.96 -5.19
C ASP A 21 3.40 2.95 -4.10
N ILE A 22 3.17 3.30 -2.82
CA ILE A 22 3.47 2.42 -1.68
C ILE A 22 2.60 1.16 -1.72
N LYS A 23 1.29 1.31 -1.95
CA LYS A 23 0.35 0.18 -2.08
C LYS A 23 0.77 -0.78 -3.19
N ASN A 24 1.18 -0.25 -4.34
CA ASN A 24 1.63 -1.06 -5.47
C ASN A 24 2.96 -1.76 -5.18
N SER A 25 3.86 -1.11 -4.44
CA SER A 25 5.10 -1.73 -3.97
C SER A 25 4.84 -2.91 -3.02
N GLN A 26 3.88 -2.79 -2.10
CA GLN A 26 3.47 -3.89 -1.21
C GLN A 26 2.85 -5.06 -1.98
N LYS A 27 1.99 -4.78 -2.97
CA LYS A 27 1.45 -5.83 -3.86
C LYS A 27 2.56 -6.57 -4.62
N SER A 28 3.54 -5.82 -5.14
CA SER A 28 4.68 -6.41 -5.85
C SER A 28 5.53 -7.29 -4.93
N LEU A 29 5.75 -6.88 -3.68
CA LEU A 29 6.45 -7.67 -2.68
C LEU A 29 5.72 -9.00 -2.43
N ILE A 30 4.42 -8.96 -2.16
CA ILE A 30 3.58 -10.15 -1.93
C ILE A 30 3.66 -11.12 -3.12
N GLN A 31 3.53 -10.61 -4.34
CA GLN A 31 3.63 -11.44 -5.55
C GLN A 31 4.99 -12.13 -5.66
N LYS A 32 6.09 -11.41 -5.39
CA LYS A 32 7.44 -11.97 -5.46
C LYS A 32 7.65 -13.04 -4.39
N ILE A 33 7.15 -12.84 -3.17
CA ILE A 33 7.23 -13.84 -2.11
C ILE A 33 6.52 -15.12 -2.54
N GLY A 34 5.30 -15.02 -3.07
CA GLY A 34 4.56 -16.19 -3.55
C GLY A 34 5.28 -16.96 -4.67
N VAL A 35 5.96 -16.26 -5.60
CA VAL A 35 6.79 -16.92 -6.62
C VAL A 35 7.97 -17.67 -5.98
N VAL A 36 8.62 -17.09 -4.98
CA VAL A 36 9.73 -17.74 -4.29
C VAL A 36 9.23 -18.95 -3.48
N GLU A 37 8.14 -18.84 -2.72
CA GLU A 37 7.53 -19.96 -1.97
C GLU A 37 7.25 -21.17 -2.88
N VAL A 38 6.72 -20.95 -4.09
CA VAL A 38 6.54 -22.02 -5.09
C VAL A 38 7.87 -22.68 -5.48
N GLN A 39 8.94 -21.91 -5.67
CA GLN A 39 10.28 -22.44 -5.98
C GLN A 39 10.92 -23.18 -4.79
N LEU A 40 10.64 -22.76 -3.56
CA LEU A 40 11.16 -23.41 -2.35
C LEU A 40 10.57 -24.79 -2.14
N PHE A 41 9.35 -25.03 -2.62
CA PHE A 41 8.73 -26.34 -2.60
C PHE A 41 9.58 -27.40 -3.31
N ASP A 42 10.15 -27.05 -4.47
CA ASP A 42 10.98 -27.96 -5.28
C ASP A 42 12.30 -28.31 -4.60
N ILE A 43 12.88 -27.37 -3.85
CA ILE A 43 14.20 -27.56 -3.18
C ILE A 43 14.07 -27.90 -1.68
N GLN A 44 12.84 -28.01 -1.16
CA GLN A 44 12.52 -28.37 0.23
C GLN A 44 13.23 -27.52 1.29
N SER A 45 13.47 -26.23 1.02
CA SER A 45 14.18 -25.32 1.93
C SER A 45 13.26 -24.75 3.01
N LYS A 46 13.00 -25.57 4.05
CA LYS A 46 12.06 -25.24 5.14
C LYS A 46 12.42 -23.99 5.94
N ASP A 47 13.71 -23.70 6.09
CA ASP A 47 14.16 -22.55 6.87
C ASP A 47 13.82 -21.22 6.17
N LEU A 48 14.05 -21.16 4.85
CA LEU A 48 13.73 -19.96 4.07
C LEU A 48 12.21 -19.80 3.91
N ASP A 49 11.49 -20.90 3.71
CA ASP A 49 10.02 -20.92 3.62
C ASP A 49 9.38 -20.29 4.87
N LYS A 50 9.83 -20.72 6.06
CA LYS A 50 9.37 -20.17 7.35
C LYS A 50 9.66 -18.67 7.51
N GLU A 51 10.79 -18.17 7.01
CA GLU A 51 11.07 -16.74 7.07
C GLU A 51 10.21 -15.96 6.06
N LEU A 52 9.98 -16.50 4.87
CA LEU A 52 9.11 -15.88 3.86
C LEU A 52 7.65 -15.81 4.31
N ASP A 53 7.14 -16.83 4.99
CA ASP A 53 5.81 -16.81 5.62
C ASP A 53 5.63 -15.58 6.55
N LYS A 54 6.64 -15.30 7.38
CA LYS A 54 6.63 -14.13 8.28
C LYS A 54 6.64 -12.82 7.49
N VAL A 55 7.38 -12.77 6.38
CA VAL A 55 7.41 -11.58 5.51
C VAL A 55 6.06 -11.43 4.81
N MET A 56 5.46 -12.51 4.30
CA MET A 56 4.14 -12.52 3.65
C MET A 56 3.05 -12.00 4.58
N GLN A 57 3.02 -12.48 5.83
CA GLN A 57 2.08 -12.02 6.85
C GLN A 57 2.23 -10.52 7.13
N ARG A 58 3.47 -10.04 7.30
CA ARG A 58 3.75 -8.61 7.53
C ARG A 58 3.41 -7.76 6.30
N ALA A 59 3.79 -8.19 5.10
CA ALA A 59 3.51 -7.49 3.85
C ALA A 59 2.00 -7.35 3.64
N SER A 60 1.24 -8.42 3.84
CA SER A 60 -0.22 -8.42 3.78
C SER A 60 -0.83 -7.46 4.80
N GLY A 61 -0.37 -7.49 6.06
CA GLY A 61 -0.83 -6.56 7.09
C GLY A 61 -0.54 -5.09 6.74
N THR A 62 0.66 -4.78 6.25
CA THR A 62 1.01 -3.41 5.84
C THR A 62 0.26 -2.96 4.58
N LEU A 63 -0.07 -3.89 3.67
CA LEU A 63 -0.92 -3.62 2.50
C LEU A 63 -2.34 -3.21 2.93
N ASP A 64 -2.91 -3.86 3.93
CA ASP A 64 -4.25 -3.50 4.40
C ASP A 64 -4.24 -2.17 5.18
N ILE A 65 -3.20 -1.92 5.98
CA ILE A 65 -3.01 -0.62 6.64
C ILE A 65 -2.93 0.52 5.61
N ILE A 66 -2.14 0.36 4.54
CA ILE A 66 -1.98 1.43 3.53
C ILE A 66 -3.27 1.65 2.75
N LYS A 67 -4.05 0.60 2.43
CA LYS A 67 -5.38 0.74 1.79
C LYS A 67 -6.32 1.59 2.65
N GLN A 68 -6.49 1.19 3.91
CA GLN A 68 -7.40 1.89 4.84
C GLN A 68 -6.98 3.34 5.07
N ALA A 69 -5.68 3.59 5.24
CA ALA A 69 -5.15 4.94 5.39
C ALA A 69 -5.35 5.79 4.13
N THR A 70 -5.20 5.19 2.93
CA THR A 70 -5.43 5.87 1.65
C THR A 70 -6.91 6.25 1.52
N GLU A 71 -7.83 5.31 1.72
CA GLU A 71 -9.28 5.53 1.64
C GLU A 71 -9.75 6.62 2.63
N ALA A 72 -9.26 6.56 3.87
CA ALA A 72 -9.58 7.59 4.88
C ALA A 72 -9.09 8.98 4.45
N PHE A 73 -7.89 9.06 3.85
CA PHE A 73 -7.33 10.31 3.37
C PHE A 73 -8.04 10.84 2.12
N GLU A 74 -8.45 9.96 1.20
CA GLU A 74 -9.29 10.30 0.04
C GLU A 74 -10.63 10.89 0.49
N MET A 75 -11.31 10.25 1.45
CA MET A 75 -12.56 10.79 2.01
C MET A 75 -12.36 12.19 2.59
N LYS A 76 -11.26 12.42 3.31
CA LYS A 76 -10.92 13.75 3.85
C LYS A 76 -10.68 14.77 2.73
N ARG A 77 -10.03 14.37 1.63
CA ARG A 77 -9.83 15.23 0.46
C ARG A 77 -11.17 15.57 -0.21
N ASN A 78 -12.02 14.57 -0.43
CA ASN A 78 -13.32 14.72 -1.09
C ASN A 78 -14.23 15.66 -0.30
N ARG A 79 -14.24 15.55 1.04
CA ARG A 79 -15.00 16.48 1.89
C ARG A 79 -14.51 17.92 1.72
N LEU A 80 -13.19 18.13 1.76
CA LEU A 80 -12.63 19.46 1.55
C LEU A 80 -13.03 20.02 0.17
N GLU A 81 -12.99 19.20 -0.88
CA GLU A 81 -13.38 19.59 -2.23
C GLU A 81 -14.88 19.94 -2.35
N ASN A 82 -15.75 19.16 -1.71
CA ASN A 82 -17.21 19.36 -1.77
C ASN A 82 -17.72 20.49 -0.85
N GLU A 83 -17.00 20.81 0.21
CA GLU A 83 -17.35 21.87 1.17
C GLU A 83 -16.81 23.26 0.77
N SER A 84 -16.10 23.38 -0.37
CA SER A 84 -15.35 24.58 -0.80
C SER A 84 -15.90 25.25 -2.05
#